data_AF-A0A2S6UMB0-F1
#
_entry.id   AF-A0A2S6UMB0-F1
#
_cell.length_a   1.000
_cell.length_b   1.000
_cell.length_c   1.000
_cell.angle_alpha   90.00
_cell.angle_beta   90.00
_cell.angle_gamma   90.00
#
_symmetry.space_group_name_H-M   'P 1'
#
loop_
_entity.id
_entity.type
_entity.pdbx_description
1 polymer ?
#
loop_
_entity_poly.entity_id
_entity_poly.type
_entity_poly.pdbx_seq_one_letter_code
_entity_poly.pdbx_strand_id
1 'polypeptide(L)' 'VEWEKRMEDIQGITEVIIGKYRHGPTGTITLLFNGEVTKFADLASKERTPEIY' A
#
# COMPACT_ATOMS: atom_id res chain seq x y z
N VAL A 1 20.16 7.78 -11.91
CA VAL A 1 19.24 7.06 -12.80
C VAL A 1 18.67 5.78 -12.19
N GLU A 2 19.45 4.71 -11.92
CA GLU A 2 18.86 3.48 -11.34
C GLU A 2 18.25 3.73 -9.95
N TRP A 3 18.91 4.54 -9.12
CA TRP A 3 18.41 4.90 -7.80
C TRP A 3 17.14 5.76 -7.86
N GLU A 4 17.02 6.66 -8.85
CA GLU A 4 15.82 7.51 -9.04
C GLU A 4 14.62 6.64 -9.38
N LYS A 5 14.77 5.70 -10.31
CA LYS A 5 13.71 4.73 -10.64
C LYS A 5 13.27 3.93 -9.42
N ARG A 6 14.22 3.45 -8.61
CA ARG A 6 13.87 2.71 -7.38
C ARG A 6 13.09 3.58 -6.40
N MET A 7 13.41 4.87 -6.30
CA MET A 7 12.68 5.81 -5.43
C MET A 7 11.29 6.11 -5.96
N GLU A 8 11.13 6.27 -7.28
CA GLU A 8 9.82 6.40 -7.93
C GLU A 8 8.96 5.15 -7.72
N ASP A 9 9.54 3.96 -7.88
CA ASP A 9 8.84 2.68 -7.76
C ASP A 9 8.29 2.43 -6.33
N ILE A 10 8.97 2.93 -5.30
CA ILE A 10 8.57 2.75 -3.89
C ILE A 10 7.82 3.95 -3.31
N GLN A 11 7.67 5.03 -4.08
CA GLN A 11 7.09 6.27 -3.58
C GLN A 11 5.66 6.05 -3.07
N GLY A 12 5.42 6.42 -1.82
CA GLY A 12 4.10 6.29 -1.20
C GLY A 12 3.75 4.85 -0.78
N ILE A 13 4.55 3.84 -1.10
CA ILE A 13 4.32 2.48 -0.60
C ILE A 13 4.61 2.46 0.91
N THR A 14 3.66 1.93 1.69
CA THR A 14 3.76 1.87 3.15
C THR A 14 3.27 0.53 3.69
N GLU A 15 3.76 0.16 4.86
CA GLU A 15 3.37 -1.05 5.57
C GLU A 15 2.61 -0.71 6.86
N VAL A 16 1.45 -1.33 7.05
CA VAL A 16 0.67 -1.23 8.28
C VAL A 16 0.71 -2.57 9.00
N ILE A 17 1.26 -2.57 10.21
CA ILE A 17 1.44 -3.77 11.04
C ILE A 17 0.27 -3.90 12.01
N ILE A 18 -0.48 -4.99 11.87
CA ILE A 18 -1.56 -5.36 12.77
C ILE A 18 -0.95 -6.20 13.90
N GLY A 19 -0.56 -5.54 14.99
CA GLY A 19 0.10 -6.19 16.13
C GLY A 19 -0.82 -7.00 17.05
N LYS A 20 -2.13 -6.74 17.06
CA LYS A 20 -3.10 -7.48 17.90
C LYS A 20 -4.47 -7.53 17.25
N TYR A 21 -5.02 -8.73 17.12
CA TYR A 21 -6.41 -8.95 16.72
C TYR A 21 -7.02 -10.06 17.57
N ARG A 22 -8.04 -9.74 18.40
CA ARG A 22 -8.56 -10.65 19.43
C ARG A 22 -9.20 -11.92 18.89
N HIS A 23 -9.70 -11.89 17.66
CA HIS A 23 -10.46 -12.99 17.05
C HIS A 23 -10.09 -13.19 15.58
N GLY A 24 -8.87 -12.84 15.20
CA GLY A 24 -8.42 -13.02 13.82
C GLY A 24 -6.91 -12.89 13.66
N PRO A 25 -6.43 -12.96 12.41
CA PRO A 25 -5.00 -13.02 12.12
C PRO A 25 -4.34 -11.66 12.34
N THR A 26 -3.14 -11.68 12.90
CA THR A 26 -2.20 -10.57 12.81
C THR A 26 -1.45 -10.63 11.48
N GLY A 27 -0.82 -9.52 11.08
CA GLY A 27 -0.06 -9.48 9.84
C GLY A 27 0.31 -8.06 9.45
N THR A 28 1.02 -7.94 8.33
CA THR A 28 1.35 -6.66 7.71
C THR A 28 0.56 -6.52 6.43
N ILE A 29 -0.04 -5.36 6.21
CA ILE A 29 -0.71 -5.00 4.96
C ILE A 29 0.03 -3.85 4.30
N THR A 30 0.13 -3.89 2.98
CA THR A 30 0.74 -2.81 2.20
C THR A 30 -0.34 -1.87 1.70
N LEU A 31 -0.17 -0.57 1.91
CA LEU A 31 -1.08 0.48 1.46
C LEU A 31 -0.30 1.58 0.73
N LEU A 32 -1.02 2.50 0.10
CA LEU A 32 -0.47 3.75 -0.41
C LEU A 32 -0.68 4.87 0.61
N PHE A 33 0.36 5.62 0.96
CA PHE A 33 0.27 6.83 1.78
C PHE A 33 0.41 8.08 0.90
N ASN A 34 -0.62 8.91 0.86
CA ASN A 34 -0.57 10.23 0.26
C ASN A 34 -0.25 11.28 1.34
N GLY A 35 0.98 11.81 1.29
CA GLY A 35 1.49 12.80 2.23
C GLY A 35 0.90 14.20 2.09
N GLU A 36 0.32 14.57 0.94
CA GLU A 36 -0.28 15.90 0.73
C GLU A 36 -1.59 16.06 1.50
N VAL A 37 -2.37 14.97 1.59
CA VAL A 37 -3.67 14.94 2.27
C VAL A 37 -3.64 14.13 3.57
N THR A 38 -2.49 13.53 3.90
CA THR A 38 -2.28 12.65 5.06
C THR A 38 -3.32 11.51 5.11
N LYS A 39 -3.48 10.78 4.00
CA LYS A 39 -4.44 9.68 3.89
C LYS A 39 -3.79 8.40 3.37
N PHE A 40 -4.29 7.28 3.88
CA PHE A 40 -4.02 5.95 3.31
C PHE A 40 -5.07 5.62 2.25
N ALA A 41 -4.63 4.99 1.16
CA ALA A 41 -5.48 4.46 0.11
C ALA A 41 -5.11 3.00 -0.16
N ASP A 42 -6.04 2.25 -0.75
CA ASP A 42 -5.77 0.87 -1.18
C ASP A 42 -4.66 0.89 -2.22
N LEU A 43 -3.62 0.07 -2.03
CA LEU A 43 -2.58 -0.06 -3.02
C LEU A 43 -3.18 -0.88 -4.16
N ALA A 44 -3.46 -0.23 -5.30
CA ALA A 44 -4.05 -0.90 -6.45
C ALA A 44 -3.16 -2.07 -6.87
N SER A 45 -3.60 -3.30 -6.55
CA SER A 45 -2.93 -4.50 -7.06
C SER A 45 -3.12 -4.52 -8.57
N LYS A 46 -2.07 -4.85 -9.32
CA LYS A 46 -2.08 -4.96 -10.80
C LYS A 46 -3.15 -5.94 -11.30
N GLU A 47 -3.67 -6.81 -10.43
CA GLU A 47 -4.71 -7.81 -10.70
C GLU A 47 -6.14 -7.36 -10.34
N ARG A 48 -6.33 -6.22 -9.64
CA ARG A 48 -7.64 -5.72 -9.19
C ARG A 48 -8.19 -4.59 -10.06
N THR A 49 -7.96 -4.64 -11.37
CA THR A 49 -8.69 -3.76 -12.30
C THR A 49 -10.15 -4.22 -12.32
N PRO A 50 -11.14 -3.37 -12.03
CA PRO A 50 -12.53 -3.77 -12.14
C PRO A 50 -12.81 -4.17 -13.59
N GLU A 51 -13.37 -5.37 -13.80
CA GLU A 51 -13.94 -5.72 -15.09
C GLU A 51 -15.05 -4.72 -15.39
N ILE A 52 -14.83 -3.89 -16.41
CA ILE A 52 -15.86 -3.02 -16.95
C ILE A 52 -16.76 -3.94 -17.79
N TYR A 53 -17.92 -4.31 -17.24
CA TYR A 53 -18.99 -5.01 -17.96
C TYR A 53 -19.58 -4.14 -19.06
#